data_AF-A0A0Q4RS93-F1
#
_entry.id   AF-A0A0Q4RS93-F1
#
_cell.length_a   1.000
_cell.length_b   1.000
_cell.length_c   1.000
_cell.angle_alpha   90.00
_cell.angle_beta   90.00
_cell.angle_gamma   90.00
#
_symmetry.space_group_name_H-M   'P 1'
#
loop_
_entity.id
_entity.type
_entity.pdbx_description
1 polymer ?
#
loop_
_entity_poly.entity_id
_entity_poly.type
_entity_poly.pdbx_seq_one_letter_code
_entity_poly.pdbx_strand_id
1 'polypeptide(L)'
;MFSKITKVVVFILLDLAVFIFCGVYMIGYDDFYEESQGEYFSLSSMETKFKIVWIFLIFWQVLNCFLLFCILFKAYEKFALK
;
A
#
# COMPACT_ATOMS: atom_id res chain seq x y z
N MET A 1 -19.83 18.05 11.97
CA MET A 1 -18.43 17.80 12.40
C MET A 1 -18.10 16.31 12.46
N PHE A 2 -18.94 15.48 13.10
CA PHE A 2 -18.79 14.01 13.16
C PHE A 2 -18.52 13.33 11.80
N SER A 3 -19.28 13.67 10.75
CA SER A 3 -19.11 13.06 9.42
C SER A 3 -17.69 13.19 8.83
N LYS A 4 -16.94 14.25 9.14
CA LYS A 4 -15.56 14.42 8.62
C LYS A 4 -14.57 13.52 9.36
N ILE A 5 -14.67 13.46 10.68
CA ILE A 5 -13.80 12.62 11.51
C ILE A 5 -14.06 11.13 11.21
N THR A 6 -15.32 10.73 11.10
CA THR A 6 -15.69 9.34 10.74
C THR A 6 -15.10 8.93 9.41
N LYS A 7 -15.10 9.80 8.39
CA LYS A 7 -14.48 9.49 7.08
C LYS A 7 -12.98 9.25 7.18
N VAL A 8 -12.27 10.06 7.97
CA VAL A 8 -10.82 9.88 8.19
C VAL A 8 -10.55 8.55 8.90
N VAL A 9 -11.31 8.24 9.95
CA VAL A 9 -11.17 6.97 10.68
C VAL A 9 -11.43 5.77 9.77
N VAL A 10 -12.51 5.80 8.99
CA VAL A 10 -12.83 4.72 8.03
C VAL A 10 -11.74 4.58 6.98
N PHE A 11 -11.19 5.69 6.48
CA PHE A 11 -10.08 5.65 5.53
C PHE A 11 -8.82 5.00 6.12
N ILE A 12 -8.46 5.34 7.36
CA ILE A 12 -7.33 4.72 8.06
C ILE A 12 -7.56 3.22 8.28
N LEU A 13 -8.78 2.82 8.67
CA LEU A 13 -9.12 1.40 8.84
C LEU A 13 -9.06 0.63 7.52
N LEU A 14 -9.52 1.23 6.42
CA LEU A 14 -9.40 0.65 5.09
C LEU A 14 -7.93 0.47 4.70
N ASP A 15 -7.10 1.49 4.93
CA ASP A 15 -5.66 1.46 4.63
C ASP A 15 -4.96 0.32 5.40
N LEU A 16 -5.21 0.23 6.70
CA LEU A 16 -4.70 -0.88 7.53
C LEU A 16 -5.19 -2.23 7.05
N ALA A 17 -6.47 -2.37 6.69
CA ALA A 17 -7.02 -3.61 6.17
C ALA A 17 -6.35 -4.04 4.86
N VAL A 18 -6.06 -3.09 3.96
CA VAL A 18 -5.33 -3.35 2.72
C VAL A 18 -3.92 -3.85 3.01
N PHE A 19 -3.17 -3.20 3.90
CA PHE A 19 -1.82 -3.64 4.26
C PHE A 19 -1.81 -5.02 4.91
N ILE A 20 -2.75 -5.28 5.83
CA ILE A 20 -2.88 -6.61 6.46
C ILE A 20 -3.21 -7.66 5.41
N PHE A 21 -4.17 -7.41 4.53
CA PHE A 21 -4.55 -8.33 3.45
C PHE A 21 -3.36 -8.65 2.54
N CYS A 22 -2.68 -7.63 2.04
CA CYS A 22 -1.51 -7.81 1.18
C CYS A 22 -0.38 -8.54 1.92
N GLY A 23 -0.10 -8.15 3.16
CA GLY A 23 0.96 -8.76 3.97
C GLY A 23 0.73 -10.24 4.22
N VAL A 24 -0.49 -10.63 4.62
CA VAL A 24 -0.86 -12.04 4.81
C VAL A 24 -0.69 -12.84 3.52
N TYR A 25 -1.05 -12.25 2.38
CA TYR A 25 -0.88 -12.92 1.09
C TYR A 25 0.59 -13.11 0.71
N MET A 26 1.44 -12.11 1.02
CA MET A 26 2.88 -12.17 0.75
C MET A 26 3.62 -13.13 1.68
N ILE A 27 3.16 -13.34 2.92
CA ILE A 27 3.69 -14.42 3.77
C ILE A 27 3.48 -15.77 3.09
N GLY A 28 2.33 -15.97 2.45
CA GLY A 28 2.10 -17.18 1.65
C GLY A 28 3.09 -17.31 0.48
N TYR A 29 3.48 -16.21 -0.16
CA TYR A 29 4.53 -16.27 -1.18
C TYR A 29 5.87 -16.72 -0.58
N ASP A 30 6.24 -16.19 0.59
CA ASP A 30 7.48 -16.56 1.28
C ASP A 30 7.50 -18.05 1.67
N ASP A 31 6.39 -18.57 2.19
CA ASP A 31 6.27 -19.98 2.60
C ASP A 31 6.34 -20.96 1.42
N PHE A 32 5.90 -20.54 0.23
CA PHE A 32 5.86 -21.36 -0.99
C PHE A 32 6.91 -20.98 -2.03
N TYR A 33 7.88 -20.14 -1.68
CA TYR A 33 8.93 -19.72 -2.61
C TYR A 33 9.90 -20.87 -2.93
N GLU A 34 10.22 -21.01 -4.20
CA GLU A 34 11.19 -21.97 -4.71
C GLU A 34 12.25 -21.24 -5.54
N GLU A 35 13.53 -21.36 -5.19
CA GLU A 35 14.64 -20.72 -5.92
C GLU A 35 14.71 -21.11 -7.40
N SER A 36 14.21 -22.31 -7.74
CA SER A 36 14.16 -22.78 -9.13
C SER A 36 13.22 -21.97 -10.03
N GLN A 37 12.25 -21.25 -9.46
CA GLN A 37 11.26 -20.45 -10.19
C GLN A 37 11.76 -19.04 -10.53
N GLY A 38 12.97 -18.68 -10.08
CA GLY A 38 13.62 -17.40 -10.34
C GLY A 38 13.96 -16.65 -9.06
N GLU A 39 14.54 -15.46 -9.21
CA GLU A 39 15.00 -14.65 -8.07
C GLU A 39 13.85 -14.28 -7.14
N TYR A 40 14.10 -14.31 -5.82
CA TYR A 40 13.14 -13.90 -4.82
C TYR A 40 12.69 -12.44 -5.05
N PHE A 41 11.40 -12.18 -4.86
CA PHE A 41 10.74 -10.90 -5.23
C PHE A 41 10.80 -10.51 -6.72
N SER A 42 11.26 -11.39 -7.61
CA SER A 42 11.08 -11.17 -9.04
C SER A 42 9.66 -11.50 -9.49
N LEU A 43 9.15 -10.77 -10.49
CA LEU A 43 7.87 -11.12 -11.11
C LEU A 43 7.90 -12.52 -11.75
N SER A 44 9.07 -13.04 -12.15
CA SER A 44 9.19 -14.39 -12.70
C SER A 44 8.94 -15.48 -11.66
N SER A 45 9.37 -15.30 -10.41
CA SER A 45 9.25 -16.31 -9.35
C SER A 45 7.89 -16.32 -8.66
N MET A 46 7.04 -15.32 -8.93
CA MET A 46 5.70 -15.24 -8.34
C MET A 46 4.64 -15.91 -9.22
N GLU A 47 3.86 -16.80 -8.61
CA GLU A 47 2.56 -17.20 -9.17
C GLU A 47 1.68 -15.96 -9.44
N THR A 48 0.79 -16.06 -10.43
CA THR A 48 -0.11 -14.97 -10.84
C THR A 48 -0.87 -14.35 -9.67
N LYS A 49 -1.27 -15.17 -8.69
CA LYS A 49 -2.02 -14.71 -7.51
C LYS A 49 -1.19 -13.77 -6.62
N PHE A 50 0.05 -14.15 -6.31
CA PHE A 50 0.98 -13.34 -5.50
C PHE A 50 1.41 -12.08 -6.26
N LYS A 51 1.64 -12.23 -7.56
CA LYS A 51 2.00 -11.15 -8.48
C LYS A 51 0.96 -10.03 -8.50
N ILE A 52 -0.32 -10.38 -8.61
CA ILE A 52 -1.41 -9.40 -8.60
C ILE A 52 -1.42 -8.63 -7.28
N VAL A 53 -1.28 -9.33 -6.15
CA VAL A 53 -1.30 -8.70 -4.82
C VAL A 53 -0.07 -7.83 -4.61
N TRP A 54 1.10 -8.26 -5.06
CA TRP A 54 2.33 -7.47 -4.99
C TRP A 54 2.25 -6.18 -5.80
N ILE A 55 1.77 -6.25 -7.06
CA ILE A 55 1.54 -5.07 -7.90
C ILE A 55 0.52 -4.13 -7.25
N PHE A 56 -0.57 -4.68 -6.72
CA PHE A 56 -1.58 -3.91 -6.02
C PHE A 56 -1.01 -3.21 -4.78
N LEU A 57 -0.17 -3.88 -3.99
CA LEU A 57 0.51 -3.32 -2.83
C LEU A 57 1.43 -2.14 -3.22
N ILE A 58 2.20 -2.28 -4.31
CA ILE A 58 3.05 -1.19 -4.82
C ILE A 58 2.19 0.00 -5.25
N PHE A 59 1.13 -0.26 -6.03
CA PHE A 59 0.22 0.78 -6.48
C PHE A 59 -0.42 1.52 -5.28
N TRP A 60 -0.83 0.77 -4.26
CA TRP A 60 -1.40 1.33 -3.03
C TRP A 60 -0.41 2.23 -2.28
N GLN A 61 0.85 1.80 -2.16
CA GLN A 61 1.91 2.63 -1.57
C GLN A 61 2.16 3.92 -2.37
N VAL A 62 2.16 3.85 -3.70
CA VAL A 62 2.30 5.04 -4.55
C VAL A 62 1.16 6.03 -4.30
N LEU A 63 -0.08 5.55 -4.18
CA LEU A 63 -1.23 6.41 -3.85
C LEU A 63 -1.06 7.07 -2.48
N ASN A 64 -0.61 6.33 -1.46
CA ASN A 64 -0.37 6.87 -0.13
C ASN A 64 0.75 7.92 -0.12
N CYS A 65 1.85 7.69 -0.86
CA CYS A 65 2.91 8.67 -1.05
C CYS A 65 2.40 9.95 -1.73
N PHE A 66 1.56 9.82 -2.77
CA PHE A 66 0.96 10.96 -3.45
C PHE A 66 0.03 11.74 -2.53
N LEU A 67 -0.81 11.05 -1.75
CA LEU A 67 -1.69 11.67 -0.77
C LEU A 67 -0.89 12.43 0.30
N LEU A 68 0.19 11.84 0.82
CA LEU A 68 1.08 12.48 1.77
C LEU A 68 1.72 13.73 1.17
N PHE A 69 2.23 13.65 -0.06
CA PHE A 69 2.79 14.80 -0.77
C PHE A 69 1.77 15.93 -0.92
N CYS A 70 0.53 15.63 -1.32
CA CYS A 70 -0.54 16.63 -1.40
C CYS A 70 -0.85 17.28 -0.04
N ILE A 71 -0.85 16.52 1.05
CA ILE A 71 -1.07 17.04 2.40
C ILE A 71 0.08 17.97 2.81
N LEU A 72 1.33 17.54 2.59
CA LEU A 72 2.53 18.33 2.89
C LEU A 72 2.59 19.61 2.06
N PHE A 73 2.28 19.55 0.77
CA PHE A 73 2.25 20.72 -0.11
C PHE A 73 1.21 21.75 0.36
N LYS A 74 0.00 21.30 0.68
CA LYS A 74 -1.06 22.18 1.23
C LYS A 74 -0.67 22.78 2.58
N ALA A 75 0.03 22.02 3.42
CA ALA A 75 0.54 22.54 4.68
C ALA A 75 1.60 23.62 4.41
N TYR A 76 2.57 23.35 3.53
CA TYR A 76 3.59 24.31 3.13
C TYR A 76 2.99 25.61 2.60
N GLU A 77 2.06 25.56 1.64
CA GLU A 77 1.40 26.78 1.14
C GLU A 77 0.74 27.58 2.27
N LYS A 78 0.09 26.89 3.21
CA LYS A 78 -0.61 27.55 4.32
C LYS A 78 0.33 28.19 5.34
N PHE A 79 1.53 27.65 5.53
CA PHE A 79 2.51 28.13 6.52
C PHE A 79 3.58 29.06 5.93
N ALA A 80 3.89 28.94 4.64
CA ALA A 80 4.98 29.68 3.99
C ALA A 80 4.50 30.83 3.10
N LEU A 81 3.28 30.78 2.54
CA LEU A 81 2.68 31.87 1.76
C LEU A 81 1.71 32.74 2.58
N LYS A 82 1.77 32.61 3.91
CA LYS A 82 1.03 33.43 4.88
C LYS A 82 2.01 34.16 5.77
#